data_AF-A0A936HST9-F1
#
_entry.id   AF-A0A936HST9-F1
#
_cell.length_a   1.000
_cell.length_b   1.000
_cell.length_c   1.000
_cell.angle_alpha   90.00
_cell.angle_beta   90.00
_cell.angle_gamma   90.00
#
_symmetry.space_group_name_H-M   'P 1'
#
loop_
_entity.id
_entity.type
_entity.pdbx_description
1 polymer ?
#
loop_
_entity_poly.entity_id
_entity_poly.type
_entity_poly.pdbx_seq_one_letter_code
_entity_poly.pdbx_strand_id
1 'polypeptide(L)' 'MDQHDFLSLSPRRVGLGAFVITTALFAVEHDSWVAGAIAGITYNALYMWSRNLWIPIASHAVTNGALGIWILATHNWHYW' A
#
# COMPACT_ATOMS: atom_id res chain seq x y z
N MET A 1 0.68 18.05 -20.49
CA MET A 1 -0.11 18.88 -19.57
C MET A 1 -0.08 18.16 -18.24
N ASP A 2 0.62 18.70 -17.25
CA ASP A 2 0.64 18.13 -15.91
C ASP A 2 -0.77 18.26 -15.30
N GLN A 3 -1.31 17.15 -14.83
CA GLN A 3 -2.65 17.09 -14.24
C GLN A 3 -2.48 17.12 -12.72
N HIS A 4 -2.69 18.30 -12.13
CA HIS A 4 -2.37 18.55 -10.72
C HIS A 4 -3.41 17.95 -9.75
N ASP A 5 -4.60 17.64 -10.23
CA ASP A 5 -5.65 16.99 -9.45
C ASP A 5 -5.56 15.47 -9.63
N PHE A 6 -4.76 14.83 -8.78
CA PHE A 6 -4.56 13.38 -8.77
C PHE A 6 -5.88 12.60 -8.61
N LEU A 7 -6.81 13.10 -7.80
CA LEU A 7 -8.07 12.40 -7.52
C LEU A 7 -9.04 12.43 -8.71
N SER A 8 -8.85 13.36 -9.65
CA SER A 8 -9.58 13.40 -10.91
C SER A 8 -9.16 12.30 -11.90
N LEU A 9 -7.99 11.67 -11.69
CA LEU A 9 -7.48 10.61 -12.55
C LEU A 9 -8.24 9.30 -12.33
N SER A 10 -8.48 8.55 -13.41
CA SER A 10 -9.15 7.26 -13.29
C SER A 10 -8.24 6.23 -12.64
N PRO A 11 -8.58 5.68 -11.44
CA PRO A 11 -7.75 4.66 -10.77
C PRO A 11 -7.60 3.39 -11.62
N ARG A 12 -8.62 3.07 -12.43
CA ARG A 12 -8.61 1.90 -13.31
C ARG A 12 -7.57 2.00 -14.43
N ARG A 13 -7.08 3.20 -14.73
CA ARG A 13 -6.11 3.47 -15.80
C ARG A 13 -4.72 3.81 -15.25
N VAL A 14 -4.44 3.45 -13.99
CA VAL A 14 -3.08 3.54 -13.44
C VAL A 14 -2.13 2.83 -14.39
N GLY A 15 -1.13 3.56 -14.87
CA GLY A 15 -0.12 3.04 -15.78
C GLY A 15 0.82 2.07 -15.07
N LEU A 16 1.40 1.14 -15.84
CA LEU A 16 2.35 0.14 -15.31
C LEU A 16 3.53 0.79 -14.58
N GLY A 17 4.02 1.95 -15.06
CA GLY A 17 5.10 2.68 -14.40
C GLY A 17 4.74 3.11 -12.98
N ALA A 18 3.57 3.73 -12.78
CA ALA A 18 3.11 4.12 -11.45
C ALA A 18 2.87 2.91 -10.54
N PHE A 19 2.31 1.83 -11.08
CA PHE A 19 2.12 0.57 -10.34
C PHE A 19 3.47 0.03 -9.83
N VAL A 20 4.44 -0.12 -10.72
CA VAL A 20 5.77 -0.67 -10.40
C VAL A 20 6.51 0.22 -9.42
N ILE A 21 6.49 1.54 -9.62
CA ILE A 21 7.15 2.49 -8.72
C ILE A 21 6.54 2.39 -7.31
N THR A 22 5.22 2.43 -7.18
CA THR A 22 4.56 2.31 -5.88
C THR A 22 4.85 0.97 -5.20
N THR A 23 4.85 -0.14 -5.94
CA THR A 23 5.22 -1.45 -5.40
C THR A 23 6.68 -1.49 -4.96
N ALA A 24 7.60 -0.89 -5.73
CA ALA A 24 9.02 -0.84 -5.39
C ALA A 24 9.28 0.01 -4.14
N LEU A 25 8.58 1.15 -4.00
CA LEU A 25 8.66 1.99 -2.81
C LEU A 25 8.22 1.21 -1.56
N PHE A 26 7.10 0.50 -1.64
CA PHE A 26 6.64 -0.38 -0.57
C PHE A 26 7.66 -1.48 -0.23
N ALA A 27 8.29 -2.09 -1.25
CA ALA A 27 9.31 -3.11 -1.01
C ALA A 27 10.56 -2.55 -0.30
N VAL A 28 10.97 -1.32 -0.60
CA VAL A 28 12.20 -0.73 -0.01
C VAL A 28 11.94 -0.12 1.37
N GLU A 29 10.72 0.34 1.64
CA GLU A 29 10.35 0.95 2.92
C GLU A 29 10.26 -0.07 4.08
N HIS A 30 9.94 -1.32 3.78
CA HIS A 30 9.81 -2.37 4.78
C HIS A 30 11.11 -3.19 4.92
N ASP A 31 11.47 -3.54 6.16
CA ASP A 31 12.62 -4.43 6.46
C ASP A 31 12.51 -5.77 5.70
N SER A 32 11.31 -6.34 5.69
CA SER A 32 10.96 -7.46 4.81
C SER A 32 10.49 -6.95 3.45
N TRP A 33 11.43 -6.81 2.52
CA TRP A 33 11.14 -6.29 1.18
C TRP A 33 10.11 -7.13 0.41
N VAL A 34 10.04 -8.43 0.66
CA VAL A 34 9.05 -9.33 0.05
C VAL A 34 7.64 -9.03 0.58
N ALA A 35 7.50 -8.86 1.90
CA ALA A 35 6.23 -8.51 2.50
C ALA A 35 5.77 -7.13 2.02
N GLY A 36 6.70 -6.17 1.94
CA GLY A 36 6.46 -4.85 1.36
C GLY A 36 5.99 -4.92 -0.08
N ALA A 37 6.67 -5.69 -0.95
CA ALA A 37 6.28 -5.86 -2.34
C ALA A 37 4.85 -6.42 -2.48
N ILE A 38 4.51 -7.46 -1.71
CA ILE A 38 3.17 -8.07 -1.71
C ILE A 38 2.12 -7.05 -1.24
N ALA A 39 2.42 -6.30 -0.18
CA ALA A 39 1.54 -5.24 0.31
C ALA A 39 1.30 -4.16 -0.76
N GLY A 40 2.36 -3.66 -1.39
CA GLY A 40 2.28 -2.67 -2.47
C GLY A 40 1.47 -3.16 -3.67
N ILE A 41 1.67 -4.41 -4.12
CA ILE A 41 0.86 -5.03 -5.18
C ILE A 41 -0.63 -5.10 -4.76
N THR A 42 -0.88 -5.53 -3.52
CA THR A 42 -2.25 -5.74 -3.01
C THR A 42 -3.01 -4.41 -2.91
N TYR A 43 -2.40 -3.37 -2.33
CA TYR A 43 -3.04 -2.07 -2.21
C TYR A 43 -3.21 -1.36 -3.56
N ASN A 44 -2.26 -1.50 -4.49
CA ASN A 44 -2.44 -1.03 -5.87
C ASN A 44 -3.63 -1.74 -6.55
N ALA A 45 -3.72 -3.06 -6.44
CA ALA A 45 -4.83 -3.83 -7.01
C ALA A 45 -6.17 -3.43 -6.38
N LEU A 46 -6.23 -3.27 -5.06
CA LEU A 46 -7.41 -2.77 -4.34
C LEU A 46 -7.81 -1.37 -4.82
N TYR A 47 -6.85 -0.46 -5.00
CA TYR A 47 -7.11 0.87 -5.52
C TYR A 47 -7.73 0.83 -6.92
N MET A 48 -7.13 0.06 -7.83
CA MET A 48 -7.59 -0.05 -9.22
C MET A 48 -8.97 -0.71 -9.32
N TRP A 49 -9.23 -1.71 -8.48
CA TRP A 49 -10.50 -2.44 -8.44
C TRP A 49 -11.63 -1.63 -7.81
N SER A 50 -11.39 -1.07 -6.61
CA SER A 50 -12.39 -0.27 -5.89
C SER A 50 -12.63 1.11 -6.50
N ARG A 51 -11.65 1.62 -7.24
CA ARG A 51 -11.63 2.98 -7.80
C ARG A 51 -11.79 4.06 -6.72
N ASN A 52 -11.37 3.74 -5.50
CA ASN A 52 -11.50 4.59 -4.34
C ASN A 52 -10.19 4.52 -3.54
N LEU A 53 -9.54 5.67 -3.36
CA LEU A 53 -8.27 5.78 -2.64
C LEU A 53 -8.41 5.44 -1.14
N TRP A 54 -9.60 5.61 -0.56
CA TRP A 54 -9.84 5.33 0.84
C TRP A 54 -9.81 3.85 1.19
N ILE A 55 -10.15 2.96 0.24
CA ILE A 55 -10.13 1.51 0.48
C ILE A 55 -8.71 1.02 0.81
N PRO A 56 -7.68 1.20 -0.04
CA PRO A 56 -6.33 0.78 0.30
C PRO A 56 -5.77 1.51 1.52
N ILE A 57 -6.09 2.79 1.75
CA ILE A 57 -5.67 3.52 2.96
C ILE A 57 -6.23 2.86 4.22
N ALA A 58 -7.55 2.62 4.26
CA ALA A 58 -8.18 1.98 5.40
C ALA A 58 -7.68 0.55 5.59
N SER A 59 -7.55 -0.22 4.52
CA SER A 59 -6.97 -1.57 4.59
C SER A 59 -5.56 -1.56 5.16
N HIS A 60 -4.71 -0.62 4.74
CA HIS A 60 -3.35 -0.48 5.26
C HIS A 60 -3.34 -0.08 6.74
N ALA A 61 -4.16 0.89 7.13
CA ALA A 61 -4.29 1.29 8.53
C ALA A 61 -4.75 0.12 9.42
N VAL A 62 -5.72 -0.68 8.96
CA VAL A 62 -6.22 -1.85 9.68
C VAL A 62 -5.14 -2.92 9.83
N THR A 63 -4.41 -3.26 8.75
CA THR A 63 -3.35 -4.28 8.83
C THR A 63 -2.19 -3.85 9.74
N ASN A 64 -1.79 -2.57 9.68
CA ASN A 64 -0.75 -2.04 10.57
C ASN A 64 -1.24 -1.95 12.02
N GLY A 65 -2.48 -1.54 12.26
CA GLY A 65 -3.07 -1.52 13.59
C GLY A 65 -3.13 -2.92 14.20
N ALA A 66 -3.55 -3.91 13.42
CA ALA A 66 -3.56 -5.31 13.84
C ALA A 66 -2.15 -5.83 14.14
N LEU A 67 -1.17 -5.54 13.27
CA LEU A 67 0.23 -5.90 13.49
C LEU A 67 0.79 -5.23 14.74
N GLY A 68 0.54 -3.94 14.94
CA GLY A 68 0.97 -3.20 16.13
C GLY A 68 0.39 -3.78 17.42
N ILE A 69 -0.91 -4.12 17.45
CA ILE A 69 -1.54 -4.80 18.58
C ILE A 69 -0.86 -6.16 18.84
N TRP A 70 -0.57 -6.93 17.79
CA TRP A 70 0.08 -8.22 17.91
C TRP A 70 1.53 -8.09 18.44
N ILE A 71 2.29 -7.11 17.97
CA ILE A 71 3.65 -6.84 18.46
C ILE A 71 3.61 -6.47 19.94
N LEU A 72 2.69 -5.58 20.35
CA LEU A 72 2.52 -5.20 21.75
C LEU A 72 2.15 -6.40 22.63
N ALA A 73 1.30 -7.30 22.14
CA ALA A 73 0.87 -8.48 22.87
C ALA A 73 1.95 -9.58 22.96
N THR A 74 2.83 -9.69 21.96
CA THR A 74 3.80 -10.79 21.85
C THR A 74 5.25 -10.38 22.08
N HIS A 75 5.52 -9.07 22.21
CA HIS A 75 6.86 -8.47 22.32
C HIS A 75 7.82 -8.79 21.15
N ASN A 76 7.30 -9.18 19.98
CA ASN A 76 8.11 -9.46 18.79
C ASN A 76 8.49 -8.16 18.04
N TRP A 77 9.35 -7.34 18.65
CA TRP A 77 9.76 -6.04 18.12
C TRP A 77 10.49 -6.07 16.77
N HIS A 78 10.98 -7.24 16.32
CA HIS A 78 11.61 -7.38 15.02
C HIS A 78 10.65 -7.09 13.85
N TYR A 79 9.33 -7.14 14.07
CA TYR A 79 8.31 -6.80 13.06
C TYR A 79 7.84 -5.34 13.10
N TRP A 80 8.40 -4.52 14.01
CA TRP A 80 8.12 -3.09 14.09
C TRP A 80 9.06 -2.32 13.16
#